data_AF-A0A3P5XAN5-F1
#
_entry.id   AF-A0A3P5XAN5-F1
#
_cell.length_a   1.000
_cell.length_b   1.000
_cell.length_c   1.000
_cell.angle_alpha   90.00
_cell.angle_beta   90.00
_cell.angle_gamma   90.00
#
_symmetry.space_group_name_H-M   'P 1'
#
loop_
_entity.id
_entity.type
_entity.pdbx_description
1 polymer ?
#
loop_
_entity_poly.entity_id
_entity_poly.type
_entity_poly.pdbx_seq_one_letter_code
_entity_poly.pdbx_strand_id
1 'polypeptide(L)'
;MKKKLWFVLSICLFIILIQSNVTNAKQNKLNNKLLIDTVITLLDPHISEAVENYYGYHKSYGLYDTKIIGITRKDEGGFKFKVKVQVNTFEAAHNPPYGKETILFEVDIDKVKVIQFIHEGDEEERKIAKFYDEAISDIAQTFKLNLNSFEKINYNQLLYKSEKQKEYKSLSDIVTDIIVNELNPEIKPPYKNVIDPVTFLKENQGYILFKKADGTNIVIQVSKSNGKWAVVKRESKQGKKMKNDLLWYM
;
A
#
# COMPACT_ATOMS: atom_id res chain seq x y z
N MET A 1 4.28 -69.67 55.72
CA MET A 1 4.60 -68.24 55.50
C MET A 1 5.35 -67.97 54.18
N LYS A 2 6.37 -68.76 53.81
CA LYS A 2 7.19 -68.55 52.59
C LYS A 2 6.38 -68.50 51.25
N LYS A 3 5.35 -69.34 51.08
CA LYS A 3 4.50 -69.34 49.86
C LYS A 3 3.63 -68.08 49.70
N LYS A 4 3.16 -67.49 50.81
CA LYS A 4 2.39 -66.22 50.78
C LYS A 4 3.31 -65.04 50.44
N LEU A 5 4.55 -65.06 50.94
CA LEU A 5 5.55 -64.03 50.62
C LEU A 5 5.92 -64.02 49.13
N TRP A 6 6.07 -65.21 48.52
CA TRP A 6 6.36 -65.34 47.09
C TRP A 6 5.20 -64.88 46.19
N PHE A 7 3.97 -65.14 46.62
CA PHE A 7 2.78 -64.68 45.89
C PHE A 7 2.66 -63.15 45.91
N VAL A 8 2.94 -62.51 47.05
CA VAL A 8 2.97 -61.04 47.18
C VAL A 8 4.09 -60.42 46.34
N LEU A 9 5.28 -61.03 46.34
CA LEU A 9 6.40 -60.59 45.49
C LEU A 9 6.06 -60.69 43.99
N SER A 10 5.37 -61.75 43.57
CA SER A 10 4.95 -61.92 42.18
C SER A 10 3.91 -60.88 41.75
N ILE A 11 2.99 -60.49 42.64
CA ILE A 11 1.99 -59.43 42.37
C ILE A 11 2.67 -58.06 42.27
N CYS A 12 3.61 -57.75 43.17
CA CYS A 12 4.37 -56.49 43.11
C CYS A 12 5.18 -56.38 41.82
N LEU A 13 5.79 -57.48 41.35
CA LEU A 13 6.54 -57.49 40.09
C LEU A 13 5.61 -57.26 38.88
N PHE A 14 4.39 -57.80 38.91
CA PHE A 14 3.40 -57.60 37.85
C PHE A 14 2.91 -56.14 37.80
N ILE A 15 2.74 -55.48 38.95
CA ILE A 15 2.33 -54.07 39.01
C ILE A 15 3.41 -53.13 38.45
N ILE A 16 4.70 -53.45 38.64
CA ILE A 16 5.81 -52.68 38.07
C ILE A 16 5.85 -52.81 36.54
N LEU A 17 5.48 -53.99 35.99
CA LEU A 17 5.45 -54.23 34.55
C LEU A 17 4.24 -53.60 33.82
N ILE A 18 3.18 -53.22 34.55
CA ILE A 18 1.98 -52.56 33.99
C ILE A 18 2.07 -51.03 34.10
N GLN A 19 3.15 -50.48 34.66
CA GLN A 19 3.35 -49.02 34.62
C GLN A 19 3.50 -48.60 33.16
N SER A 20 2.45 -47.97 32.63
CA SER A 20 2.50 -47.30 31.34
C SER A 20 3.67 -46.34 31.36
N ASN A 21 4.67 -46.58 30.51
CA ASN A 21 5.68 -45.58 30.20
C ASN A 21 4.96 -44.41 29.54
N VAL A 22 4.41 -43.50 30.36
CA VAL A 22 3.96 -42.19 29.89
C VAL A 22 5.24 -41.45 29.54
N THR A 23 5.74 -41.71 28.35
CA THR A 23 6.68 -40.83 27.70
C THR A 23 5.91 -39.53 27.52
N ASN A 24 6.15 -38.57 28.42
CA ASN A 24 5.84 -37.18 28.15
C ASN A 24 6.72 -36.81 26.96
N ALA A 25 6.21 -37.03 25.74
CA ALA A 25 6.79 -36.47 24.54
C ALA A 25 6.98 -34.99 24.86
N LYS A 26 8.25 -34.55 24.84
CA LYS A 26 8.61 -33.16 25.10
C LYS A 26 7.82 -32.36 24.07
N GLN A 27 6.69 -31.78 24.49
CA GLN A 27 5.82 -31.06 23.58
C GLN A 27 6.68 -29.95 23.01
N ASN A 28 7.02 -30.09 21.73
CA ASN A 28 7.82 -29.11 21.03
C ASN A 28 6.96 -27.85 21.06
N LYS A 29 7.24 -26.95 22.00
CA LYS A 29 6.47 -25.72 22.20
C LYS A 29 6.85 -24.82 21.04
N LEU A 30 6.21 -25.09 19.92
CA LEU A 30 6.35 -24.33 18.69
C LEU A 30 6.03 -22.88 19.03
N ASN A 31 6.99 -22.00 18.79
CA ASN A 31 6.84 -20.60 19.15
C ASN A 31 5.79 -19.98 18.22
N ASN A 32 4.63 -19.62 18.76
CA ASN A 32 3.55 -18.98 18.00
C ASN A 32 4.04 -17.76 17.21
N LYS A 33 5.05 -17.04 17.71
CA LYS A 33 5.66 -15.92 16.97
C LYS A 33 6.35 -16.40 15.69
N LEU A 34 7.20 -17.42 15.76
CA LEU A 34 7.89 -17.95 14.58
C LEU A 34 6.90 -18.47 13.53
N LEU A 35 5.80 -19.09 13.96
CA LEU A 35 4.73 -19.48 13.03
C LEU A 35 4.05 -18.28 12.37
N ILE A 36 3.72 -17.25 13.14
CA ILE A 36 3.10 -16.03 12.61
C ILE A 36 4.06 -15.34 11.64
N ASP A 37 5.33 -15.19 11.99
CA ASP A 37 6.35 -14.57 11.13
C ASP A 37 6.52 -15.37 9.83
N THR A 38 6.43 -16.71 9.90
CA THR A 38 6.45 -17.59 8.71
C THR A 38 5.22 -17.36 7.84
N VAL A 39 4.02 -17.26 8.42
CA VAL A 39 2.78 -16.97 7.67
C VAL A 39 2.85 -15.59 7.02
N ILE A 40 3.34 -14.57 7.73
CA ILE A 40 3.55 -13.22 7.20
C ILE A 40 4.52 -13.27 6.01
N THR A 41 5.65 -13.94 6.16
CA THR A 41 6.65 -14.08 5.09
C THR A 41 6.07 -14.75 3.85
N LEU A 42 5.23 -15.78 4.01
CA LEU A 42 4.56 -16.46 2.90
C LEU A 42 3.48 -15.61 2.23
N LEU A 43 2.82 -14.73 2.98
CA LEU A 43 1.81 -13.82 2.46
C LEU A 43 2.39 -12.53 1.88
N ASP A 44 3.66 -12.23 2.11
CA ASP A 44 4.30 -10.96 1.73
C ASP A 44 4.12 -10.58 0.25
N PRO A 45 4.34 -11.47 -0.74
CA PRO A 45 4.10 -11.11 -2.14
C PRO A 45 2.65 -10.67 -2.41
N HIS A 46 1.68 -11.28 -1.72
CA HIS A 46 0.26 -10.97 -1.85
C HIS A 46 -0.15 -9.72 -1.07
N ILE A 47 0.52 -9.41 0.03
CA ILE A 47 0.38 -8.16 0.77
C ILE A 47 0.90 -7.01 -0.11
N SER A 48 2.11 -7.15 -0.65
CA SER A 48 2.73 -6.17 -1.54
C SER A 48 1.86 -5.91 -2.77
N GLU A 49 1.40 -6.96 -3.45
CA GLU A 49 0.50 -6.83 -4.60
C GLU A 49 -0.83 -6.14 -4.21
N ALA A 50 -1.41 -6.46 -3.06
CA ALA A 50 -2.64 -5.83 -2.59
C ALA A 50 -2.46 -4.33 -2.31
N VAL A 51 -1.35 -3.95 -1.69
CA VAL A 51 -0.99 -2.54 -1.42
C VAL A 51 -0.74 -1.81 -2.74
N GLU A 52 0.04 -2.38 -3.65
CA GLU A 52 0.32 -1.80 -4.98
C GLU A 52 -0.96 -1.60 -5.80
N ASN A 53 -1.87 -2.57 -5.78
CA ASN A 53 -3.13 -2.48 -6.49
C ASN A 53 -4.05 -1.39 -5.92
N TYR A 54 -4.03 -1.17 -4.60
CA TYR A 54 -4.82 -0.10 -3.98
C TYR A 54 -4.26 1.29 -4.32
N TYR A 55 -2.95 1.50 -4.15
CA TYR A 55 -2.33 2.81 -4.35
C TYR A 55 -2.05 3.14 -5.83
N GLY A 56 -1.89 2.13 -6.67
CA GLY A 56 -1.49 2.27 -8.08
C GLY A 56 0.00 2.56 -8.27
N TYR A 57 0.81 2.37 -7.22
CA TYR A 57 2.28 2.45 -7.21
C TYR A 57 2.84 1.65 -6.04
N HIS A 58 4.16 1.43 -6.04
CA HIS A 58 4.84 0.76 -4.93
C HIS A 58 4.84 1.64 -3.67
N LYS A 59 4.19 1.17 -2.61
CA LYS A 59 4.19 1.81 -1.29
C LYS A 59 4.76 0.85 -0.26
N SER A 60 5.76 1.30 0.48
CA SER A 60 6.52 0.47 1.42
C SER A 60 5.75 0.20 2.71
N TYR A 61 6.00 -0.95 3.33
CA TYR A 61 5.54 -1.31 4.67
C TYR A 61 6.59 -2.20 5.36
N GLY A 62 6.52 -2.32 6.68
CA GLY A 62 7.44 -3.15 7.45
C GLY A 62 6.88 -4.55 7.70
N LEU A 63 7.71 -5.58 7.48
CA LEU A 63 7.35 -6.95 7.89
C LEU A 63 7.35 -7.10 9.42
N TYR A 64 8.20 -6.34 10.12
CA TYR A 64 8.34 -6.44 11.58
C TYR A 64 7.11 -5.98 12.36
N ASP A 65 6.35 -5.02 11.83
CA ASP A 65 5.14 -4.46 12.44
C ASP A 65 3.84 -5.00 11.80
N THR A 66 3.96 -5.87 10.79
CA THR A 66 2.84 -6.59 10.19
C THR A 66 2.16 -7.51 11.22
N LYS A 67 0.83 -7.53 11.23
CA LYS A 67 0.04 -8.31 12.19
C LYS A 67 -0.95 -9.24 11.49
N ILE A 68 -0.96 -10.50 11.88
CA ILE A 68 -2.09 -11.39 11.64
C ILE A 68 -3.14 -11.12 12.73
N ILE A 69 -4.21 -10.41 12.39
CA ILE A 69 -5.26 -10.03 13.33
C ILE A 69 -6.39 -11.07 13.41
N GLY A 70 -6.39 -12.08 12.52
CA GLY A 70 -7.27 -13.23 12.65
C GLY A 70 -7.05 -14.27 11.55
N ILE A 71 -7.25 -15.54 11.91
CA ILE A 71 -7.31 -16.66 10.98
C ILE A 71 -8.59 -17.44 11.30
N THR A 72 -9.45 -17.62 10.30
CA THR A 72 -10.62 -18.49 10.42
C THR A 72 -10.59 -19.56 9.34
N ARG A 73 -10.86 -20.80 9.73
CA ARG A 73 -11.01 -21.91 8.78
C ARG A 73 -12.42 -21.83 8.17
N LYS A 74 -12.52 -22.05 6.86
CA LYS A 74 -13.81 -22.00 6.15
C LYS A 74 -14.70 -23.20 6.49
N ASP A 75 -14.11 -24.39 6.47
CA ASP A 75 -14.80 -25.66 6.71
C ASP A 75 -13.97 -26.54 7.67
N GLU A 76 -14.62 -27.24 8.60
CA GLU A 76 -13.92 -28.13 9.52
C GLU A 76 -13.15 -29.23 8.75
N GLY A 77 -11.91 -29.50 9.14
CA GLY A 77 -11.03 -30.44 8.43
C GLY A 77 -10.47 -29.96 7.09
N GLY A 78 -10.99 -28.87 6.51
CA GLY A 78 -10.52 -28.33 5.21
C GLY A 78 -9.31 -27.40 5.32
N PHE A 79 -8.53 -27.25 4.25
CA PHE A 79 -7.32 -26.41 4.21
C PHE A 79 -7.56 -25.01 3.58
N LYS A 80 -8.77 -24.48 3.77
CA LYS A 80 -9.16 -23.15 3.28
C LYS A 80 -9.33 -22.20 4.46
N PHE A 81 -8.69 -21.05 4.36
CA PHE A 81 -8.63 -20.07 5.44
C PHE A 81 -9.02 -18.69 4.96
N LYS A 82 -9.63 -17.91 5.84
CA LYS A 82 -9.66 -16.46 5.75
C LYS A 82 -8.61 -15.92 6.69
N VAL A 83 -7.65 -15.19 6.15
CA VAL A 83 -6.55 -14.59 6.93
C VAL A 83 -6.69 -13.08 6.86
N LYS A 84 -6.84 -12.44 8.01
CA LYS A 84 -6.90 -10.99 8.11
C LYS A 84 -5.55 -10.46 8.57
N VAL A 85 -4.91 -9.66 7.72
CA VAL A 85 -3.59 -9.07 7.89
C VAL A 85 -3.74 -7.56 8.08
N GLN A 86 -2.88 -6.97 8.89
CA GLN A 86 -2.75 -5.53 9.03
C GLN A 86 -1.30 -5.10 8.82
N VAL A 87 -1.08 -4.07 8.01
CA VAL A 87 0.24 -3.45 7.76
C VAL A 87 0.14 -1.94 7.92
N ASN A 88 1.26 -1.29 8.27
CA ASN A 88 1.37 0.17 8.20
C ASN A 88 2.26 0.53 7.02
N THR A 89 1.69 1.23 6.04
CA THR A 89 2.42 1.75 4.89
C THR A 89 3.03 3.10 5.22
N PHE A 90 4.10 3.44 4.53
CA PHE A 90 4.81 4.71 4.65
C PHE A 90 5.43 5.10 3.31
N GLU A 91 5.80 6.37 3.19
CA GLU A 91 6.58 6.88 2.08
C GLU A 91 8.07 6.95 2.44
N ALA A 92 8.95 6.82 1.45
CA ALA A 92 10.40 6.98 1.58
C ALA A 92 11.01 6.32 2.85
N ALA A 93 11.82 7.06 3.62
CA ALA A 93 12.54 6.60 4.81
C ALA A 93 11.63 6.44 6.04
N HIS A 94 10.49 5.76 5.91
CA HIS A 94 9.46 5.64 6.94
C HIS A 94 8.82 6.96 7.34
N ASN A 95 8.56 7.83 6.36
CA ASN A 95 7.91 9.11 6.56
C ASN A 95 6.42 9.03 6.24
N PRO A 96 5.61 9.93 6.82
CA PRO A 96 4.21 10.09 6.45
C PRO A 96 4.04 10.55 4.99
N PRO A 97 2.83 10.41 4.40
CA PRO A 97 1.59 9.90 5.03
C PRO A 97 1.61 8.39 5.28
N TYR A 98 1.22 8.01 6.50
CA TYR A 98 1.03 6.61 6.88
C TYR A 98 -0.37 6.13 6.54
N GLY A 99 -0.46 4.90 6.04
CA GLY A 99 -1.72 4.21 5.83
C GLY A 99 -1.78 2.92 6.64
N LYS A 100 -2.82 2.75 7.46
CA LYS A 100 -3.06 1.50 8.17
C LYS A 100 -3.98 0.63 7.34
N GLU A 101 -3.41 -0.38 6.70
CA GLU A 101 -4.12 -1.24 5.76
C GLU A 101 -4.57 -2.52 6.46
N THR A 102 -5.84 -2.87 6.30
CA THR A 102 -6.38 -4.15 6.73
C THR A 102 -6.83 -4.95 5.53
N ILE A 103 -6.17 -6.09 5.30
CA ILE A 103 -6.34 -6.93 4.12
C ILE A 103 -6.93 -8.26 4.55
N LEU A 104 -8.03 -8.67 3.93
CA LEU A 104 -8.63 -9.98 4.12
C LEU A 104 -8.28 -10.87 2.93
N PHE A 105 -7.53 -11.93 3.16
CA PHE A 105 -7.20 -12.94 2.17
C PHE A 105 -8.11 -14.17 2.31
N GLU A 106 -8.47 -14.77 1.19
CA GLU A 106 -8.83 -16.19 1.11
C GLU A 106 -7.57 -16.97 0.69
N VAL A 107 -7.13 -17.89 1.54
CA VAL A 107 -5.95 -18.74 1.33
C VAL A 107 -6.43 -20.17 1.13
N ASP A 108 -6.12 -20.73 -0.04
CA ASP A 108 -6.32 -22.12 -0.42
C ASP A 108 -4.96 -22.78 -0.71
N ILE A 109 -4.96 -24.07 -1.01
CA ILE A 109 -3.75 -24.86 -1.28
C ILE A 109 -2.95 -24.30 -2.47
N ASP A 110 -3.65 -23.74 -3.47
CA ASP A 110 -3.10 -23.35 -4.77
C ASP A 110 -3.16 -21.86 -5.05
N LYS A 111 -3.80 -21.06 -4.18
CA LYS A 111 -4.08 -19.65 -4.45
C LYS A 111 -4.30 -18.84 -3.18
N VAL A 112 -3.89 -17.58 -3.26
CA VAL A 112 -4.22 -16.53 -2.31
C VAL A 112 -4.98 -15.45 -3.06
N LYS A 113 -6.13 -15.02 -2.52
CA LYS A 113 -6.97 -13.98 -3.12
C LYS A 113 -7.28 -12.89 -2.11
N VAL A 114 -7.18 -11.63 -2.53
CA VAL A 114 -7.70 -10.50 -1.75
C VAL A 114 -9.22 -10.51 -1.84
N ILE A 115 -9.90 -10.59 -0.70
CA ILE A 115 -11.36 -10.49 -0.57
C ILE A 115 -11.77 -9.06 -0.22
N GLN A 116 -10.97 -8.39 0.60
CA GLN A 116 -11.24 -7.03 1.05
C GLN A 116 -9.93 -6.30 1.34
N PHE A 117 -9.88 -5.02 0.99
CA PHE A 117 -8.83 -4.09 1.38
C PHE A 117 -9.50 -2.89 2.05
N ILE A 118 -9.14 -2.60 3.29
CA ILE A 118 -9.63 -1.44 4.05
C ILE A 118 -8.45 -0.55 4.33
N HIS A 119 -8.56 0.70 3.92
CA HIS A 119 -7.55 1.72 4.11
C HIS A 119 -7.95 2.72 5.18
N GLU A 120 -7.05 2.98 6.12
CA GLU A 120 -7.17 4.00 7.16
C GLU A 120 -5.95 4.94 7.10
N GLY A 121 -6.03 6.01 6.30
CA GLY A 121 -5.00 7.05 6.21
C GLY A 121 -4.93 7.95 7.45
N ASP A 122 -3.75 8.52 7.71
CA ASP A 122 -3.50 9.42 8.83
C ASP A 122 -3.98 10.87 8.57
N GLU A 123 -3.67 11.78 9.52
CA GLU A 123 -4.02 13.20 9.39
C GLU A 123 -3.24 13.90 8.28
N GLU A 124 -2.01 13.47 8.02
CA GLU A 124 -1.14 14.06 7.01
C GLU A 124 -1.64 13.70 5.60
N GLU A 125 -2.09 12.47 5.39
CA GLU A 125 -2.72 12.05 4.14
C GLU A 125 -3.96 12.91 3.84
N ARG A 126 -4.82 13.12 4.83
CA ARG A 126 -6.01 13.98 4.70
C ARG A 126 -5.63 15.43 4.39
N LYS A 127 -4.55 15.93 5.02
CA LYS A 127 -4.05 17.28 4.79
C LYS A 127 -3.50 17.45 3.38
N ILE A 128 -2.71 16.49 2.90
CA ILE A 128 -2.20 16.46 1.52
C ILE A 128 -3.37 16.39 0.54
N ALA A 129 -4.31 15.47 0.73
CA ALA A 129 -5.48 15.33 -0.15
C ALA A 129 -6.27 16.63 -0.26
N LYS A 130 -6.58 17.27 0.87
CA LYS A 130 -7.27 18.57 0.90
C LYS A 130 -6.48 19.66 0.18
N PHE A 131 -5.16 19.74 0.39
CA PHE A 131 -4.31 20.73 -0.27
C PHE A 131 -4.31 20.56 -1.80
N TYR A 132 -4.19 19.32 -2.28
CA TYR A 132 -4.28 19.01 -3.70
C TYR A 132 -5.66 19.30 -4.27
N ASP A 133 -6.74 18.93 -3.57
CA ASP A 133 -8.11 19.15 -4.05
C ASP A 133 -8.46 20.65 -4.13
N GLU A 134 -8.00 21.46 -3.18
CA GLU A 134 -8.15 22.92 -3.24
C GLU A 134 -7.40 23.52 -4.44
N ALA A 135 -6.14 23.09 -4.67
CA ALA A 135 -5.33 23.58 -5.79
C ALA A 135 -5.92 23.17 -7.14
N ILE A 136 -6.29 21.90 -7.32
CA ILE A 136 -6.88 21.37 -8.55
C ILE A 136 -8.25 22.00 -8.81
N SER A 137 -9.07 22.20 -7.78
CA SER A 137 -10.37 22.87 -7.93
C SER A 137 -10.22 24.31 -8.42
N ASP A 138 -9.25 25.06 -7.89
CA ASP A 138 -8.97 26.43 -8.33
C ASP A 138 -8.51 26.48 -9.81
N ILE A 139 -7.65 25.55 -10.23
CA ILE A 139 -7.23 25.45 -11.63
C ILE A 139 -8.43 25.09 -12.52
N ALA A 140 -9.18 24.05 -12.17
CA ALA A 140 -10.34 23.60 -12.95
C ALA A 140 -11.38 24.72 -13.12
N GLN A 141 -11.66 25.49 -12.07
CA GLN A 141 -12.56 26.65 -12.13
C GLN A 141 -11.99 27.77 -13.02
N THR A 142 -10.70 28.09 -12.88
CA THR A 142 -10.01 29.15 -13.66
C THR A 142 -10.07 28.89 -15.17
N PHE A 143 -9.96 27.62 -15.56
CA PHE A 143 -9.98 27.20 -16.96
C PHE A 143 -11.32 26.63 -17.43
N LYS A 144 -12.34 26.61 -16.55
CA LYS A 144 -13.67 26.04 -16.81
C LYS A 144 -13.60 24.58 -17.32
N LEU A 145 -12.74 23.78 -16.73
CA LEU A 145 -12.53 22.38 -17.10
C LEU A 145 -13.57 21.47 -16.45
N ASN A 146 -14.08 20.51 -17.22
CA ASN A 146 -14.88 19.41 -16.70
C ASN A 146 -14.02 18.13 -16.72
N LEU A 147 -13.57 17.70 -15.53
CA LEU A 147 -12.64 16.58 -15.35
C LEU A 147 -13.34 15.29 -14.91
N ASN A 148 -14.67 15.29 -14.76
CA ASN A 148 -15.42 14.18 -14.15
C ASN A 148 -15.33 12.87 -14.94
N SER A 149 -15.11 12.94 -16.26
CA SER A 149 -14.96 11.75 -17.12
C SER A 149 -13.50 11.33 -17.35
N PHE A 150 -12.54 11.94 -16.66
CA PHE A 150 -11.12 11.66 -16.82
C PHE A 150 -10.61 10.80 -15.67
N GLU A 151 -9.69 9.88 -15.97
CA GLU A 151 -8.90 9.18 -14.96
C GLU A 151 -7.89 10.16 -14.35
N LYS A 152 -8.00 10.42 -13.04
CA LYS A 152 -7.02 11.20 -12.27
C LYS A 152 -5.84 10.30 -11.92
N ILE A 153 -4.63 10.71 -12.29
CA ILE A 153 -3.38 10.00 -12.06
C ILE A 153 -2.41 10.98 -11.40
N ASN A 154 -1.92 10.63 -10.21
CA ASN A 154 -0.87 11.40 -9.53
C ASN A 154 0.52 11.07 -10.09
N TYR A 155 1.55 11.82 -9.68
CA TYR A 155 2.90 11.64 -10.19
C TYR A 155 3.48 10.24 -9.93
N ASN A 156 3.35 9.70 -8.71
CA ASN A 156 3.87 8.38 -8.36
C ASN A 156 3.19 7.25 -9.16
N GLN A 157 1.87 7.34 -9.34
CA GLN A 157 1.11 6.44 -10.20
C GLN A 157 1.56 6.53 -11.65
N LEU A 158 1.83 7.73 -12.15
CA LEU A 158 2.31 7.93 -13.52
C LEU A 158 3.71 7.32 -13.72
N LEU A 159 4.63 7.53 -12.78
CA LEU A 159 5.96 6.92 -12.79
C LEU A 159 5.85 5.40 -12.83
N TYR A 160 5.08 4.81 -11.91
CA TYR A 160 4.88 3.37 -11.84
C TYR A 160 4.25 2.80 -13.12
N LYS A 161 3.24 3.47 -13.68
CA LYS A 161 2.67 3.09 -14.99
C LYS A 161 3.74 3.15 -16.09
N SER A 162 4.63 4.14 -16.07
CA SER A 162 5.69 4.29 -17.08
C SER A 162 6.76 3.20 -17.04
N GLU A 163 7.04 2.65 -15.85
CA GLU A 163 7.98 1.53 -15.67
C GLU A 163 7.40 0.23 -16.26
N LYS A 164 6.09 0.04 -16.13
CA LYS A 164 5.40 -1.17 -16.62
C LYS A 164 4.94 -1.06 -18.07
N GLN A 165 4.62 0.14 -18.55
CA GLN A 165 3.95 0.38 -19.82
C GLN A 165 4.63 1.51 -20.57
N LYS A 166 5.33 1.16 -21.66
CA LYS A 166 6.15 2.09 -22.46
C LYS A 166 5.39 3.31 -22.98
N GLU A 167 4.08 3.20 -23.18
CA GLU A 167 3.24 4.29 -23.68
C GLU A 167 3.08 5.46 -22.70
N TYR A 168 3.29 5.24 -21.40
CA TYR A 168 3.26 6.31 -20.41
C TYR A 168 4.62 7.01 -20.26
N LYS A 169 5.69 6.49 -20.88
CA LYS A 169 7.05 7.01 -20.70
C LYS A 169 7.17 8.47 -21.10
N SER A 170 6.71 8.84 -22.31
CA SER A 170 6.83 10.24 -22.75
C SER A 170 5.96 11.19 -21.92
N LEU A 171 4.83 10.72 -21.38
CA LEU A 171 3.99 11.51 -20.49
C LEU A 171 4.65 11.72 -19.12
N SER A 172 5.25 10.66 -18.57
CA SER A 172 6.02 10.74 -17.34
C SER A 172 7.22 11.68 -17.49
N ASP A 173 7.94 11.61 -18.61
CA ASP A 173 9.10 12.48 -18.86
C ASP A 173 8.69 13.96 -18.90
N ILE A 174 7.54 14.29 -19.51
CA ILE A 174 6.97 15.66 -19.48
C ILE A 174 6.69 16.11 -18.04
N VAL A 175 6.06 15.26 -17.23
CA VAL A 175 5.71 15.61 -15.85
C VAL A 175 6.96 15.75 -14.98
N THR A 176 7.94 14.87 -15.14
CA THR A 176 9.23 14.97 -14.43
C THR A 176 9.99 16.24 -14.81
N ASP A 177 9.99 16.63 -16.08
CA ASP A 177 10.60 17.88 -16.54
C ASP A 177 9.97 19.11 -15.86
N ILE A 178 8.64 19.16 -15.79
CA ILE A 178 7.91 20.22 -15.06
C ILE A 178 8.32 20.28 -13.59
N ILE A 179 8.38 19.13 -12.91
CA ILE A 179 8.77 19.07 -11.50
C ILE A 179 10.19 19.62 -11.32
N VAL A 180 11.15 19.13 -12.09
CA VAL A 180 12.57 19.45 -11.92
C VAL A 180 12.86 20.90 -12.30
N ASN A 181 12.34 21.37 -13.43
CA ASN A 181 12.74 22.64 -14.02
C ASN A 181 11.80 23.80 -13.67
N GLU A 182 10.57 23.53 -13.25
CA GLU A 182 9.60 24.59 -12.93
C GLU A 182 9.16 24.63 -11.47
N LEU A 183 8.95 23.48 -10.83
CA LEU A 183 8.38 23.44 -9.48
C LEU A 183 9.43 23.39 -8.37
N ASN A 184 10.44 22.54 -8.49
CA ASN A 184 11.51 22.42 -7.50
C ASN A 184 12.22 23.75 -7.20
N PRO A 185 12.51 24.62 -8.18
CA PRO A 185 13.11 25.93 -7.91
C PRO A 185 12.23 26.88 -7.09
N GLU A 186 10.90 26.64 -7.03
CA GLU A 186 9.96 27.46 -6.28
C GLU A 186 9.81 27.04 -4.82
N ILE A 187 10.28 25.83 -4.46
CA ILE A 187 10.19 25.29 -3.10
C ILE A 187 11.09 26.11 -2.16
N LYS A 188 10.49 26.65 -1.10
CA LYS A 188 11.18 27.45 -0.08
C LYS A 188 10.93 26.83 1.30
N PRO A 189 11.87 26.01 1.81
CA PRO A 189 11.75 25.42 3.13
C PRO A 189 11.39 26.46 4.20
N PRO A 190 10.52 26.12 5.17
CA PRO A 190 10.09 24.75 5.47
C PRO A 190 8.92 24.23 4.63
N TYR A 191 8.33 25.04 3.73
CA TYR A 191 7.10 24.68 3.01
C TYR A 191 7.33 24.33 1.53
N LYS A 192 6.52 23.43 0.98
CA LYS A 192 6.54 23.06 -0.44
C LYS A 192 5.98 24.18 -1.32
N ASN A 193 4.82 24.72 -0.92
CA ASN A 193 4.06 25.79 -1.60
C ASN A 193 3.68 25.51 -3.06
N VAL A 194 3.88 24.29 -3.55
CA VAL A 194 3.48 23.84 -4.89
C VAL A 194 2.80 22.48 -4.77
N ILE A 195 2.08 22.07 -5.80
CA ILE A 195 1.62 20.68 -5.95
C ILE A 195 2.40 20.01 -7.07
N ASP A 196 2.69 18.73 -6.92
CA ASP A 196 3.20 17.95 -8.05
C ASP A 196 2.10 17.86 -9.12
N PRO A 197 2.45 17.79 -10.41
CA PRO A 197 1.45 17.82 -11.47
C PRO A 197 0.50 16.62 -11.37
N VAL A 198 -0.80 16.90 -11.51
CA VAL A 198 -1.84 15.88 -11.56
C VAL A 198 -2.30 15.73 -13.00
N THR A 199 -2.29 14.49 -13.47
CA THR A 199 -2.64 14.15 -14.85
C THR A 199 -4.07 13.62 -14.91
N PHE A 200 -4.82 14.06 -15.91
CA PHE A 200 -6.19 13.65 -16.17
C PHE A 200 -6.25 13.08 -17.58
N LEU A 201 -6.52 11.77 -17.73
CA LEU A 201 -6.50 11.08 -19.02
C LEU A 201 -7.90 10.62 -19.43
N LYS A 202 -8.18 10.72 -20.72
CA LYS A 202 -9.37 10.15 -21.36
C LYS A 202 -9.00 9.74 -22.78
N GLU A 203 -8.99 8.43 -23.03
CA GLU A 203 -8.59 7.85 -24.32
C GLU A 203 -7.19 8.36 -24.75
N ASN A 204 -7.11 9.06 -25.88
CA ASN A 204 -5.88 9.61 -26.45
C ASN A 204 -5.68 11.11 -26.15
N GLN A 205 -6.42 11.67 -25.19
CA GLN A 205 -6.32 13.06 -24.78
C GLN A 205 -6.20 13.18 -23.27
N GLY A 206 -5.64 14.29 -22.81
CA GLY A 206 -5.53 14.54 -21.39
C GLY A 206 -5.08 15.95 -21.05
N TYR A 207 -5.05 16.19 -19.74
CA TYR A 207 -4.58 17.43 -19.14
C TYR A 207 -3.54 17.12 -18.08
N ILE A 208 -2.50 17.92 -18.00
CA ILE A 208 -1.60 18.00 -16.85
C ILE A 208 -1.89 19.34 -16.18
N LEU A 209 -2.25 19.30 -14.89
CA LEU A 209 -2.56 20.49 -14.11
C LEU A 209 -1.58 20.61 -12.96
N PHE A 210 -1.04 21.81 -12.78
CA PHE A 210 -0.22 22.18 -11.63
C PHE A 210 -0.33 23.66 -11.34
N LYS A 211 0.17 24.06 -10.16
CA LYS A 211 0.09 25.43 -9.68
C LYS A 211 1.42 25.83 -9.04
N LYS A 212 1.86 27.03 -9.41
CA LYS A 212 3.08 27.67 -8.89
C LYS A 212 2.85 28.30 -7.51
N ALA A 213 3.93 28.57 -6.79
CA ALA A 213 3.88 29.12 -5.44
C ALA A 213 3.23 30.52 -5.38
N ASP A 214 3.37 31.30 -6.46
CA ASP A 214 2.71 32.61 -6.60
C ASP A 214 1.19 32.51 -6.89
N GLY A 215 0.66 31.30 -7.08
CA GLY A 215 -0.74 31.04 -7.40
C GLY A 215 -1.05 30.94 -8.89
N THR A 216 -0.05 31.02 -9.77
CA THR A 216 -0.25 30.83 -11.22
C THR A 216 -0.74 29.41 -11.49
N ASN A 217 -1.94 29.31 -12.07
CA ASN A 217 -2.57 28.08 -12.50
C ASN A 217 -2.08 27.73 -13.91
N ILE A 218 -1.62 26.51 -14.11
CA ILE A 218 -1.12 26.03 -15.40
C ILE A 218 -1.90 24.78 -15.83
N VAL A 219 -2.31 24.79 -17.10
CA VAL A 219 -2.96 23.66 -17.76
C VAL A 219 -2.18 23.35 -19.03
N ILE A 220 -1.76 22.09 -19.15
CA ILE A 220 -1.13 21.57 -20.35
C ILE A 220 -2.07 20.52 -20.95
N GLN A 221 -2.52 20.75 -22.18
CA GLN A 221 -3.22 19.74 -22.96
C GLN A 221 -2.21 18.80 -23.59
N VAL A 222 -2.44 17.50 -23.46
CA VAL A 222 -1.62 16.46 -24.07
C VAL A 222 -2.48 15.57 -24.96
N SER A 223 -1.87 15.04 -26.02
CA SER A 223 -2.50 14.04 -26.88
C SER A 223 -1.54 12.89 -27.16
N LYS A 224 -2.11 11.70 -27.33
CA LYS A 224 -1.40 10.47 -27.65
C LYS A 224 -1.52 10.16 -29.13
N SER A 225 -0.39 9.97 -29.79
CA SER A 225 -0.32 9.47 -31.16
C SER A 225 0.85 8.50 -31.28
N ASN A 226 0.64 7.38 -31.99
CA ASN A 226 1.66 6.34 -32.17
C ASN A 226 2.30 5.87 -30.85
N GLY A 227 1.48 5.72 -29.80
CA GLY A 227 1.93 5.27 -28.47
C GLY A 227 2.76 6.31 -27.69
N LYS A 228 2.87 7.55 -28.16
CA LYS A 228 3.59 8.64 -27.49
C LYS A 228 2.67 9.80 -27.20
N TRP A 229 2.74 10.30 -25.97
CA TRP A 229 2.12 11.55 -25.56
C TRP A 229 2.99 12.74 -25.93
N ALA A 230 2.35 13.82 -26.40
CA ALA A 230 2.98 15.09 -26.70
C ALA A 230 2.11 16.26 -26.20
N VAL A 231 2.75 17.38 -25.89
CA VAL A 231 2.07 18.63 -25.53
C VAL A 231 1.41 19.22 -26.77
N VAL A 232 0.11 19.53 -26.66
CA VAL A 232 -0.69 20.19 -27.69
C VAL A 232 -0.81 21.67 -27.43
N LYS A 233 -1.07 22.03 -26.17
CA LYS A 233 -1.31 23.42 -25.77
C LYS A 233 -0.88 23.61 -24.33
N ARG A 234 -0.35 24.78 -24.03
CA ARG A 234 -0.02 25.21 -22.67
C ARG A 234 -0.68 26.55 -22.41
N GLU A 235 -1.38 26.67 -21.29
CA GLU A 235 -2.05 27.88 -20.86
C GLU A 235 -1.75 28.16 -19.40
N SER A 236 -1.64 29.45 -19.06
CA SER A 236 -1.42 29.91 -17.69
C SER A 236 -2.34 31.08 -17.36
N LYS A 237 -2.88 31.11 -16.14
CA LYS A 237 -3.70 32.21 -15.63
C LYS A 237 -3.44 32.40 -14.14
N GLN A 238 -3.54 33.63 -13.65
CA GLN A 238 -3.43 33.89 -12.23
C GLN A 238 -4.62 33.25 -11.48
N GLY A 239 -4.31 32.47 -10.47
CA GLY A 239 -5.30 31.88 -9.55
C GLY A 239 -5.11 32.37 -8.12
N LYS A 240 -5.67 31.61 -7.17
CA LYS A 240 -5.42 31.83 -5.74
C LYS A 240 -3.97 31.47 -5.40
N LYS A 241 -3.31 32.33 -4.63
CA LYS A 241 -1.97 32.08 -4.10
C LYS A 241 -1.94 30.80 -3.27
N MET A 242 -0.86 30.03 -3.37
CA MET A 242 -0.66 28.82 -2.58
C MET A 242 -0.51 29.15 -1.10
N LYS A 243 -1.11 28.31 -0.26
CA LYS A 243 -0.97 28.40 1.20
C LYS A 243 0.33 27.70 1.63
N ASN A 244 0.92 28.19 2.71
CA ASN A 244 2.09 27.61 3.33
C ASN A 244 1.69 26.51 4.33
N ASP A 245 1.04 25.45 3.82
CA ASP A 245 0.40 24.44 4.68
C ASP A 245 1.15 23.10 4.70
N LEU A 246 1.77 22.70 3.57
CA LEU A 246 2.52 21.45 3.47
C LEU A 246 4.03 21.68 3.62
N LEU A 247 4.67 20.83 4.41
CA LEU A 247 6.12 20.82 4.55
C LEU A 247 6.77 20.37 3.24
N TRP A 248 7.99 20.83 2.99
CA TRP A 248 8.68 20.62 1.70
C TRP A 248 8.94 19.14 1.36
N TYR A 249 8.96 18.25 2.36
CA TYR A 249 9.18 16.82 2.19
C TYR A 249 7.90 16.00 2.00
N MET A 250 6.73 16.65 2.06
CA MET A 250 5.39 16.03 1.91
C MET A 250 4.89 16.04 0.46
#